data_AF-A0A3D0HR99-F1
#
_entry.id   AF-A0A3D0HR99-F1
#
_cell.length_a   1.000
_cell.length_b   1.000
_cell.length_c   1.000
_cell.angle_alpha   90.00
_cell.angle_beta   90.00
_cell.angle_gamma   90.00
#
_symmetry.space_group_name_H-M   'P 1'
#
loop_
_entity.id
_entity.type
_entity.pdbx_description
1 polymer ?
#
loop_
_entity_poly.entity_id
_entity_poly.type
_entity_poly.pdbx_seq_one_letter_code
_entity_poly.pdbx_strand_id
1 'polypeptide(L)'
;MGKIYFVRHGESEWNVTDQICGQTDVPLTEKGHKQAEETGKNIVESGICADLILCSPLLRAKQTAQHIAEMTGIPLQVEPRLVEQNFGVWEGASPRNSKAFHEAKKEFLTRYGKGESMFQLAQRIYNLLDELKAKDKNYILVAHNGISRVIRSYFGDMTNEEYAAYGVKNCSVTMFDFSYDAVVFDMDGVIFDSERATIDCWLELADKYNIENIEESLLACTGTTKVRTKEIMQEAYGEDFPYDMYAKEASAMYHEKYDGGRLPMKQGVVELLTYLKDKGKKIALASSTRKETVMSQLRDAKILPFFDVVICGDMVERSKPAPDIFLKACEELGVKPERAFGIEDSYNGIRASQSGGLRTIMVPDLLPANEEMRERSEVVLTTLLDVINYLEA
;
A
#
# COMPACT_ATOMS: atom_id res chain seq x y z
N MET A 1 -0.46 9.25 -10.11
CA MET A 1 -0.37 7.77 -10.19
C MET A 1 -1.04 7.19 -11.45
N GLY A 2 -0.24 6.59 -12.33
CA GLY A 2 -0.69 5.98 -13.59
C GLY A 2 -1.33 4.60 -13.48
N LYS A 3 -1.85 4.10 -14.61
CA LYS A 3 -2.45 2.77 -14.78
C LYS A 3 -1.62 1.90 -15.72
N ILE A 4 -1.64 0.60 -15.49
CA ILE A 4 -1.05 -0.41 -16.37
C ILE A 4 -2.13 -1.32 -16.92
N TYR A 5 -2.24 -1.38 -18.24
CA TYR A 5 -3.10 -2.32 -18.95
C TYR A 5 -2.22 -3.43 -19.52
N PHE A 6 -2.28 -4.62 -18.94
CA PHE A 6 -1.57 -5.78 -19.44
C PHE A 6 -2.38 -6.49 -20.52
N VAL A 7 -1.75 -6.76 -21.66
CA VAL A 7 -2.30 -7.57 -22.74
C VAL A 7 -1.39 -8.75 -23.01
N ARG A 8 -1.93 -9.97 -22.88
CA ARG A 8 -1.21 -11.16 -23.35
C ARG A 8 -1.27 -11.21 -24.87
N HIS A 9 -0.17 -11.57 -25.52
CA HIS A 9 -0.12 -11.80 -26.95
C HIS A 9 -1.26 -12.71 -27.45
N GLY A 10 -1.68 -12.53 -28.70
CA GLY A 10 -2.65 -13.40 -29.39
C GLY A 10 -2.19 -14.85 -29.48
N GLU A 11 -3.07 -15.75 -29.90
CA GLU A 11 -2.72 -17.16 -30.10
C GLU A 11 -1.51 -17.34 -31.04
N SER A 12 -0.49 -18.09 -30.59
CA SER A 12 0.68 -18.46 -31.39
C SER A 12 0.62 -19.91 -31.86
N GLU A 13 1.46 -20.28 -32.83
CA GLU A 13 1.56 -21.66 -33.33
C GLU A 13 1.76 -22.68 -32.19
N TRP A 14 2.59 -22.34 -31.20
CA TRP A 14 2.84 -23.20 -30.05
C TRP A 14 1.70 -23.21 -29.02
N ASN A 15 0.77 -22.26 -29.09
CA ASN A 15 -0.50 -22.36 -28.34
C ASN A 15 -1.38 -23.46 -28.93
N VAL A 16 -1.44 -23.59 -30.26
CA VAL A 16 -2.22 -24.63 -30.95
C VAL A 16 -1.68 -26.02 -30.67
N THR A 17 -0.35 -26.20 -30.67
CA THR A 17 0.32 -27.49 -30.43
C THR A 17 0.51 -27.84 -28.95
N ASP A 18 -0.03 -27.02 -28.04
CA ASP A 18 0.06 -27.17 -26.59
C ASP A 18 1.50 -27.26 -26.03
N GLN A 19 2.45 -26.61 -26.69
CA GLN A 19 3.87 -26.64 -26.30
C GLN A 19 4.20 -25.55 -25.27
N ILE A 20 5.15 -25.80 -24.36
CA ILE A 20 5.67 -24.77 -23.46
C ILE A 20 6.48 -23.77 -24.28
N CYS A 21 6.07 -22.51 -24.28
CA CYS A 21 6.69 -21.44 -25.07
C CYS A 21 7.30 -20.39 -24.14
N GLY A 22 8.62 -20.36 -24.08
CA GLY A 22 9.40 -19.35 -23.37
C GLY A 22 9.93 -18.31 -24.34
N GLN A 23 11.24 -18.28 -24.53
CA GLN A 23 11.92 -17.32 -25.40
C GLN A 23 12.00 -17.76 -26.86
N THR A 24 11.67 -19.02 -27.18
CA THR A 24 11.54 -19.44 -28.58
C THR A 24 10.58 -18.52 -29.32
N ASP A 25 11.07 -17.92 -30.40
CA ASP A 25 10.35 -16.89 -31.13
C ASP A 25 9.47 -17.52 -32.22
N VAL A 26 8.16 -17.48 -31.98
CA VAL A 26 7.14 -18.08 -32.84
C VAL A 26 6.11 -17.02 -33.21
N PRO A 27 5.59 -17.04 -34.45
CA PRO A 27 4.62 -16.06 -34.90
C PRO A 27 3.23 -16.32 -34.29
N LEU A 28 2.34 -15.33 -34.45
CA LEU A 28 0.91 -15.51 -34.27
C LEU A 28 0.32 -16.43 -35.35
N THR A 29 -0.79 -17.09 -35.01
CA THR A 29 -1.67 -17.71 -36.01
C THR A 29 -2.56 -16.64 -36.66
N GLU A 30 -3.26 -16.99 -37.75
CA GLU A 30 -4.31 -16.12 -38.31
C GLU A 30 -5.37 -15.74 -37.27
N LYS A 31 -5.71 -16.68 -36.38
CA LYS A 31 -6.62 -16.43 -35.25
C LYS A 31 -5.99 -15.45 -34.25
N GLY A 32 -4.71 -15.60 -33.95
CA GLY A 32 -3.98 -14.67 -33.08
C GLY A 32 -3.96 -13.23 -33.61
N HIS A 33 -3.82 -13.04 -34.93
CA HIS A 33 -3.93 -11.72 -35.55
C HIS A 33 -5.34 -11.12 -35.39
N LYS A 34 -6.39 -11.88 -35.69
CA LYS A 34 -7.79 -11.43 -35.50
C LYS A 34 -8.10 -11.09 -34.03
N GLN A 35 -7.57 -11.87 -33.10
CA GLN A 35 -7.69 -11.57 -31.66
C GLN A 35 -7.03 -10.22 -31.32
N ALA A 36 -5.87 -9.92 -31.88
CA ALA A 36 -5.17 -8.66 -31.63
C ALA A 36 -5.92 -7.44 -32.18
N GLU A 37 -6.48 -7.56 -33.39
CA GLU A 37 -7.34 -6.53 -34.01
C GLU A 37 -8.59 -6.27 -33.15
N GLU A 38 -9.27 -7.33 -32.71
CA GLU A 38 -10.45 -7.23 -31.84
C GLU A 38 -10.10 -6.61 -30.48
N THR A 39 -8.97 -6.97 -29.89
CA THR A 39 -8.48 -6.32 -28.66
C THR A 39 -8.24 -4.83 -28.87
N GLY A 40 -7.60 -4.43 -29.98
CA GLY A 40 -7.40 -3.02 -30.31
C GLY A 40 -8.73 -2.27 -30.39
N LYS A 41 -9.73 -2.87 -31.05
CA LYS A 41 -11.08 -2.29 -31.15
C LYS A 41 -11.74 -2.14 -29.79
N ASN A 42 -11.69 -3.19 -28.96
CA ASN A 42 -12.26 -3.19 -27.62
C ASN A 42 -11.61 -2.14 -26.70
N ILE A 43 -10.30 -1.89 -26.85
CA ILE A 43 -9.59 -0.83 -26.11
C ILE A 43 -10.16 0.54 -26.46
N VAL A 44 -10.39 0.83 -27.75
CA VAL A 44 -11.01 2.08 -28.21
C VAL A 44 -12.45 2.21 -27.71
N GLU A 45 -13.27 1.17 -27.91
CA GLU A 45 -14.69 1.18 -27.52
C GLU A 45 -14.89 1.31 -26.01
N SER A 46 -13.97 0.77 -25.20
CA SER A 46 -14.01 0.85 -23.74
C SER A 46 -13.43 2.16 -23.18
N GLY A 47 -12.93 3.05 -24.04
CA GLY A 47 -12.33 4.32 -23.63
C GLY A 47 -11.02 4.18 -22.83
N ILE A 48 -10.29 3.07 -23.02
CA ILE A 48 -8.99 2.88 -22.37
C ILE A 48 -8.00 3.88 -22.99
N CYS A 49 -7.44 4.74 -22.14
CA CYS A 49 -6.48 5.76 -22.53
C CYS A 49 -5.10 5.39 -21.99
N ALA A 50 -4.09 5.35 -22.86
CA ALA A 50 -2.70 5.15 -22.48
C ALA A 50 -1.76 6.06 -23.30
N ASP A 51 -0.64 6.45 -22.68
CA ASP A 51 0.37 7.32 -23.26
C ASP A 51 1.35 6.55 -24.16
N LEU A 52 1.58 5.26 -23.87
CA LEU A 52 2.58 4.44 -24.54
C LEU A 52 2.23 2.95 -24.47
N ILE A 53 2.40 2.24 -25.58
CA ILE A 53 2.43 0.78 -25.63
C ILE A 53 3.89 0.33 -25.52
N LEU A 54 4.19 -0.48 -24.51
CA LEU A 54 5.46 -1.20 -24.37
C LEU A 54 5.24 -2.66 -24.71
N CYS A 55 5.99 -3.19 -25.69
CA CYS A 55 5.85 -4.58 -26.10
C CYS A 55 7.13 -5.39 -25.92
N SER A 56 6.96 -6.68 -25.65
CA SER A 56 8.05 -7.65 -25.72
C SER A 56 8.67 -7.69 -27.12
N PRO A 57 9.99 -7.95 -27.27
CA PRO A 57 10.63 -8.07 -28.57
C PRO A 57 10.23 -9.32 -29.38
N LEU A 58 9.65 -10.35 -28.73
CA LEU A 58 9.24 -11.60 -29.40
C LEU A 58 8.08 -11.36 -30.37
N LEU A 59 8.13 -11.98 -31.55
CA LEU A 59 7.23 -11.80 -32.69
C LEU A 59 5.76 -11.81 -32.29
N ARG A 60 5.30 -12.83 -31.58
CA ARG A 60 3.90 -12.94 -31.15
C ARG A 60 3.37 -11.72 -30.39
N ALA A 61 4.18 -11.17 -29.49
CA ALA A 61 3.81 -10.01 -28.70
C ALA A 61 3.95 -8.72 -29.50
N LYS A 62 5.01 -8.59 -30.31
CA LYS A 62 5.23 -7.46 -31.20
C LYS A 62 4.12 -7.32 -32.25
N GLN A 63 3.72 -8.43 -32.89
CA GLN A 63 2.61 -8.49 -33.84
C GLN A 63 1.28 -8.13 -33.18
N THR A 64 1.05 -8.60 -31.95
CA THR A 64 -0.15 -8.21 -31.18
C THR A 64 -0.16 -6.71 -30.91
N ALA A 65 0.98 -6.16 -30.48
CA ALA A 65 1.12 -4.74 -30.14
C ALA A 65 0.98 -3.83 -31.37
N GLN A 66 1.46 -4.26 -32.54
CA GLN A 66 1.29 -3.54 -33.80
C GLN A 66 -0.18 -3.34 -34.15
N HIS A 67 -0.98 -4.41 -34.11
CA HIS A 67 -2.43 -4.34 -34.34
C HIS A 67 -3.14 -3.39 -33.35
N ILE A 68 -2.78 -3.46 -32.08
CA ILE A 68 -3.34 -2.56 -31.06
C ILE A 68 -2.91 -1.11 -31.31
N ALA A 69 -1.65 -0.87 -31.64
CA ALA A 69 -1.13 0.48 -31.91
C ALA A 69 -1.79 1.11 -33.14
N GLU A 70 -1.97 0.33 -34.22
CA GLU A 70 -2.64 0.76 -35.45
C GLU A 70 -4.10 1.15 -35.19
N MET A 71 -4.82 0.37 -34.37
CA MET A 71 -6.22 0.64 -34.04
C MET A 71 -6.40 1.82 -33.07
N THR A 72 -5.51 1.95 -32.08
CA THR A 72 -5.65 2.94 -31.00
C THR A 72 -4.95 4.27 -31.28
N GLY A 73 -3.97 4.28 -32.20
CA GLY A 73 -3.10 5.42 -32.46
C GLY A 73 -2.05 5.68 -31.37
N ILE A 74 -1.96 4.82 -30.35
CA ILE A 74 -1.03 5.00 -29.23
C ILE A 74 0.40 4.67 -29.69
N PRO A 75 1.41 5.48 -29.35
CA PRO A 75 2.80 5.19 -29.71
C PRO A 75 3.26 3.82 -29.21
N LEU A 76 4.02 3.09 -30.03
CA LEU A 76 4.54 1.76 -29.73
C LEU A 76 6.06 1.79 -29.56
N GLN A 77 6.55 1.21 -28.46
CA GLN A 77 7.97 1.03 -28.19
C GLN A 77 8.25 -0.41 -27.73
N VAL A 78 9.39 -0.96 -28.15
CA VAL A 78 9.88 -2.26 -27.66
C VAL A 78 10.54 -2.08 -26.29
N GLU A 79 10.16 -2.93 -25.34
CA GLU A 79 10.77 -3.02 -24.01
C GLU A 79 11.39 -4.42 -23.83
N PRO A 80 12.73 -4.54 -23.93
CA PRO A 80 13.43 -5.83 -23.83
C PRO A 80 13.13 -6.60 -22.54
N ARG A 81 12.85 -5.91 -21.44
CA ARG A 81 12.51 -6.54 -20.15
C ARG A 81 11.16 -7.24 -20.16
N LEU A 82 10.31 -7.10 -21.19
CA LEU A 82 9.05 -7.84 -21.33
C LEU A 82 9.21 -9.20 -22.04
N VAL A 83 10.43 -9.66 -22.32
CA VAL A 83 10.68 -11.02 -22.86
C VAL A 83 10.12 -12.10 -21.93
N GLU A 84 9.57 -13.19 -22.46
CA GLU A 84 9.06 -14.30 -21.61
C GLU A 84 10.19 -14.97 -20.83
N GLN A 85 9.83 -15.68 -19.76
CA GLN A 85 10.75 -16.54 -19.02
C GLN A 85 11.42 -17.55 -19.96
N ASN A 86 12.73 -17.69 -19.84
CA ASN A 86 13.44 -18.79 -20.48
C ASN A 86 13.18 -20.08 -19.68
N PHE A 87 12.35 -20.98 -20.21
CA PHE A 87 11.99 -22.22 -19.51
C PHE A 87 13.05 -23.32 -19.63
N GLY A 88 14.20 -23.04 -20.25
CA GLY A 88 15.33 -23.96 -20.33
C GLY A 88 14.95 -25.31 -20.94
N VAL A 89 15.16 -26.38 -20.18
CA VAL A 89 14.88 -27.77 -20.63
C VAL A 89 13.40 -28.04 -20.93
N TRP A 90 12.49 -27.17 -20.51
CA TRP A 90 11.06 -27.35 -20.73
C TRP A 90 10.55 -26.74 -22.05
N GLU A 91 11.32 -25.87 -22.73
CA GLU A 91 10.85 -25.25 -23.97
C GLU A 91 10.55 -26.30 -25.05
N GLY A 92 9.39 -26.16 -25.70
CA GLY A 92 8.91 -27.05 -26.74
C GLY A 92 8.25 -28.34 -26.22
N ALA A 93 8.36 -28.66 -24.92
CA ALA A 93 7.72 -29.84 -24.35
C ALA A 93 6.18 -29.70 -24.37
N SER A 94 5.49 -30.83 -24.58
CA SER A 94 4.04 -30.95 -24.63
C SER A 94 3.59 -32.19 -23.82
N PRO A 95 2.46 -32.13 -23.10
CA PRO A 95 1.56 -30.99 -22.97
C PRO A 95 2.11 -29.94 -21.99
N ARG A 96 1.82 -28.66 -22.24
CA ARG A 96 2.31 -27.54 -21.40
C ARG A 96 1.76 -27.55 -19.96
N ASN A 97 0.69 -28.30 -19.72
CA ASN A 97 0.07 -28.45 -18.41
C ASN A 97 0.52 -29.72 -17.67
N SER A 98 1.63 -30.33 -18.10
CA SER A 98 2.16 -31.53 -17.44
C SER A 98 2.39 -31.29 -15.94
N LYS A 99 2.10 -32.31 -15.13
CA LYS A 99 2.27 -32.26 -13.67
C LYS A 99 3.72 -31.92 -13.29
N ALA A 100 4.69 -32.46 -14.03
CA ALA A 100 6.11 -32.20 -13.78
C ALA A 100 6.49 -30.74 -13.99
N PHE A 101 6.01 -30.11 -15.07
CA PHE A 101 6.25 -28.68 -15.28
C PHE A 101 5.50 -27.81 -14.27
N HIS A 102 4.27 -28.20 -13.90
CA HIS A 102 3.52 -27.49 -12.86
C HIS A 102 4.26 -27.49 -11.51
N GLU A 103 4.84 -28.63 -11.12
CA GLU A 103 5.64 -28.72 -9.90
C GLU A 103 6.93 -27.90 -10.01
N ALA A 104 7.62 -27.95 -11.16
CA ALA A 104 8.82 -27.15 -11.40
C ALA A 104 8.55 -25.63 -11.29
N LYS A 105 7.33 -25.17 -11.62
CA LYS A 105 6.93 -23.76 -11.47
C LYS A 105 6.78 -23.29 -10.02
N LYS A 106 6.75 -24.18 -9.03
CA LYS A 106 6.73 -23.78 -7.62
C LYS A 106 8.12 -23.39 -7.11
N GLU A 107 9.16 -23.82 -7.81
CA GLU A 107 10.55 -23.56 -7.45
C GLU A 107 10.99 -22.17 -7.94
N PHE A 108 10.99 -21.17 -7.06
CA PHE A 108 11.21 -19.78 -7.45
C PHE A 108 12.66 -19.49 -7.92
N LEU A 109 13.64 -20.20 -7.35
CA LEU A 109 15.07 -19.96 -7.57
C LEU A 109 15.70 -20.86 -8.65
N THR A 110 15.00 -21.89 -9.12
CA THR A 110 15.56 -22.82 -10.12
C THR A 110 15.60 -22.20 -11.51
N ARG A 111 16.63 -22.55 -12.29
CA ARG A 111 16.84 -22.03 -13.66
C ARG A 111 16.42 -23.02 -14.75
N TYR A 112 15.69 -24.08 -14.40
CA TYR A 112 15.27 -25.13 -15.35
C TYR A 112 16.41 -25.63 -16.24
N GLY A 113 17.56 -25.90 -15.64
CA GLY A 113 18.81 -26.17 -16.35
C GLY A 113 19.50 -24.87 -16.77
N LYS A 114 19.43 -24.53 -18.07
CA LYS A 114 20.12 -23.36 -18.65
C LYS A 114 19.22 -22.13 -18.85
N GLY A 115 18.01 -22.15 -18.30
CA GLY A 115 17.04 -21.07 -18.44
C GLY A 115 17.20 -19.95 -17.40
N GLU A 116 16.06 -19.31 -17.13
CA GLU A 116 15.88 -18.17 -16.23
C GLU A 116 15.05 -18.61 -15.03
N SER A 117 15.44 -18.20 -13.82
CA SER A 117 14.60 -18.42 -12.63
C SER A 117 13.46 -17.42 -12.53
N MET A 118 12.43 -17.77 -11.75
CA MET A 118 11.33 -16.84 -11.51
C MET A 118 11.81 -15.59 -10.77
N PHE A 119 12.82 -15.70 -9.92
CA PHE A 119 13.45 -14.55 -9.27
C PHE A 119 14.07 -13.57 -10.28
N GLN A 120 14.80 -14.07 -11.29
CA GLN A 120 15.40 -13.23 -12.33
C GLN A 120 14.35 -12.53 -13.18
N LEU A 121 13.29 -13.27 -13.54
CA LEU A 121 12.12 -12.72 -14.21
C LEU A 121 11.44 -11.63 -13.35
N ALA A 122 11.21 -11.91 -12.07
CA ALA A 122 10.57 -10.97 -11.14
C ALA A 122 11.36 -9.68 -11.00
N GLN A 123 12.67 -9.79 -10.78
CA GLN A 123 13.58 -8.65 -10.65
C GLN A 123 13.46 -7.68 -11.84
N ARG A 124 13.54 -8.16 -13.08
CA ARG A 124 13.51 -7.27 -14.25
C ARG A 124 12.15 -6.63 -14.51
N ILE A 125 11.06 -7.31 -14.14
CA ILE A 125 9.71 -6.76 -14.28
C ILE A 125 9.39 -5.77 -13.16
N TYR A 126 9.77 -6.07 -11.92
CA TYR A 126 9.54 -5.15 -10.79
C TYR A 126 10.30 -3.83 -11.01
N ASN A 127 11.56 -3.89 -11.43
CA ASN A 127 12.33 -2.69 -11.78
C ASN A 127 11.65 -1.88 -12.90
N LEU A 128 11.06 -2.54 -13.90
CA LEU A 128 10.27 -1.85 -14.93
C LEU A 128 9.03 -1.19 -14.31
N LEU A 129 8.27 -1.91 -13.49
CA LEU A 129 7.05 -1.39 -12.87
C LEU A 129 7.34 -0.19 -11.96
N ASP A 130 8.44 -0.19 -11.20
CA ASP A 130 8.87 0.94 -10.39
C ASP A 130 9.18 2.18 -11.25
N GLU A 131 9.89 1.99 -12.38
CA GLU A 131 10.16 3.06 -13.34
C GLU A 131 8.90 3.61 -14.00
N LEU A 132 7.89 2.75 -14.24
CA LEU A 132 6.60 3.17 -14.79
C LEU A 132 5.75 3.85 -13.73
N LYS A 133 5.76 3.38 -12.48
CA LYS A 133 5.06 3.99 -11.34
C LYS A 133 5.53 5.42 -11.09
N ALA A 134 6.84 5.65 -11.19
CA ALA A 134 7.44 6.97 -11.02
C ALA A 134 7.10 7.96 -12.15
N LYS A 135 6.51 7.47 -13.25
CA LYS A 135 6.03 8.30 -14.36
C LYS A 135 4.51 8.38 -14.24
N ASP A 136 3.96 9.58 -14.07
CA ASP A 136 2.51 9.78 -14.03
C ASP A 136 1.90 9.63 -15.44
N LYS A 137 1.89 8.39 -15.94
CA LYS A 137 1.48 7.99 -17.28
C LYS A 137 0.79 6.64 -17.25
N ASN A 138 -0.10 6.44 -18.20
CA ASN A 138 -0.80 5.19 -18.41
C ASN A 138 -0.09 4.37 -19.50
N TYR A 139 0.09 3.07 -19.25
CA TYR A 139 0.84 2.18 -20.15
C TYR A 139 0.00 0.98 -20.58
N ILE A 140 0.17 0.53 -21.83
CA ILE A 140 -0.26 -0.80 -22.26
C ILE A 140 0.99 -1.68 -22.37
N LEU A 141 1.04 -2.78 -21.61
CA LEU A 141 2.13 -3.75 -21.67
C LEU A 141 1.67 -4.97 -22.48
N VAL A 142 2.25 -5.18 -23.66
CA VAL A 142 1.91 -6.33 -24.51
C VAL A 142 2.99 -7.40 -24.39
N ALA A 143 2.69 -8.50 -23.70
CA ALA A 143 3.67 -9.53 -23.39
C ALA A 143 3.05 -10.93 -23.18
N HIS A 144 3.54 -11.69 -22.19
CA HIS A 144 3.34 -13.14 -22.08
C HIS A 144 2.79 -13.56 -20.72
N ASN A 145 2.37 -14.82 -20.60
CA ASN A 145 1.70 -15.29 -19.37
C ASN A 145 2.64 -15.36 -18.15
N GLY A 146 3.94 -15.59 -18.35
CA GLY A 146 4.92 -15.48 -17.26
C GLY A 146 5.13 -14.03 -16.81
N ILE A 147 4.88 -13.04 -17.67
CA ILE A 147 4.93 -11.63 -17.27
C ILE A 147 3.68 -11.23 -16.46
N SER A 148 2.50 -11.70 -16.87
CA SER A 148 1.24 -11.33 -16.19
C SER A 148 1.21 -11.74 -14.72
N ARG A 149 1.78 -12.90 -14.38
CA ARG A 149 1.86 -13.36 -12.98
C ARG A 149 2.77 -12.47 -12.12
N VAL A 150 3.88 -12.03 -12.70
CA VAL A 150 4.84 -11.16 -12.01
C VAL A 150 4.23 -9.78 -11.79
N ILE A 151 3.53 -9.25 -12.79
CA ILE A 151 2.80 -7.99 -12.61
C ILE A 151 1.73 -8.18 -11.53
N ARG A 152 0.97 -9.27 -11.53
CA ARG A 152 -0.05 -9.50 -10.50
C ARG A 152 0.53 -9.52 -9.08
N SER A 153 1.70 -10.13 -8.88
CA SER A 153 2.36 -10.20 -7.57
C SER A 153 2.96 -8.87 -7.12
N TYR A 154 3.19 -7.92 -8.04
CA TYR A 154 3.60 -6.56 -7.68
C TYR A 154 2.46 -5.79 -6.98
N PHE A 155 1.21 -6.05 -7.36
CA PHE A 155 0.01 -5.37 -6.84
C PHE A 155 -0.70 -6.17 -5.73
N GLY A 156 -0.05 -7.14 -5.13
CA GLY A 156 -0.58 -7.86 -3.97
C GLY A 156 0.05 -9.21 -3.76
N ASP A 157 0.03 -9.66 -2.50
CA ASP A 157 0.61 -10.92 -2.08
C ASP A 157 -0.04 -12.12 -2.78
N MET A 158 0.78 -13.14 -3.00
CA MET A 158 0.39 -14.41 -3.57
C MET A 158 1.18 -15.52 -2.89
N THR A 159 0.52 -16.63 -2.59
CA THR A 159 1.21 -17.89 -2.29
C THR A 159 1.91 -18.42 -3.55
N ASN A 160 2.91 -19.30 -3.38
CA ASN A 160 3.60 -19.92 -4.52
C ASN A 160 2.62 -20.72 -5.41
N GLU A 161 1.60 -21.35 -4.80
CA GLU A 161 0.53 -22.05 -5.49
C GLU A 161 -0.31 -21.11 -6.35
N GLU A 162 -0.79 -19.99 -5.78
CA GLU A 162 -1.56 -18.99 -6.52
C GLU A 162 -0.74 -18.40 -7.67
N TYR A 163 0.54 -18.08 -7.40
CA TYR A 163 1.46 -17.54 -8.39
C TYR A 163 1.69 -18.52 -9.56
N ALA A 164 1.94 -19.79 -9.26
CA ALA A 164 2.17 -20.84 -10.27
C ALA A 164 0.92 -21.17 -11.09
N ALA A 165 -0.27 -21.01 -10.49
CA ALA A 165 -1.56 -21.24 -11.14
C ALA A 165 -2.08 -20.03 -11.94
N TYR A 166 -1.59 -18.82 -11.65
CA TYR A 166 -2.06 -17.60 -12.30
C TYR A 166 -1.75 -17.57 -13.80
N GLY A 167 -2.76 -17.15 -14.57
CA GLY A 167 -2.64 -16.93 -16.00
C GLY A 167 -3.83 -16.15 -16.54
N VAL A 168 -3.60 -15.50 -17.67
CA VAL A 168 -4.60 -14.71 -18.39
C VAL A 168 -4.76 -15.25 -19.81
N LYS A 169 -5.93 -15.08 -20.41
CA LYS A 169 -6.21 -15.58 -21.76
C LYS A 169 -5.45 -14.75 -22.81
N ASN A 170 -5.13 -15.34 -23.97
CA ASN A 170 -4.59 -14.58 -25.09
C ASN A 170 -5.49 -13.38 -25.40
N CYS A 171 -4.90 -12.23 -25.68
CA CYS A 171 -5.59 -10.99 -26.03
C CYS A 171 -6.57 -10.43 -24.97
N SER A 172 -6.56 -10.98 -23.75
CA SER A 172 -7.28 -10.36 -22.63
C SER A 172 -6.55 -9.12 -22.14
N VAL A 173 -7.32 -8.10 -21.77
CA VAL A 173 -6.83 -6.85 -21.18
C VAL A 173 -7.08 -6.90 -19.68
N THR A 174 -6.01 -6.83 -18.88
CA THR A 174 -6.09 -6.78 -17.42
C THR A 174 -5.56 -5.43 -16.94
N MET A 175 -6.36 -4.68 -16.18
CA MET A 175 -5.94 -3.41 -15.61
C MET A 175 -5.33 -3.61 -14.22
N PHE A 176 -4.18 -2.98 -14.00
CA PHE A 176 -3.54 -2.75 -12.71
C PHE A 176 -3.45 -1.25 -12.49
N ASP A 177 -3.67 -0.80 -11.27
CA ASP A 177 -3.72 0.61 -10.93
C ASP A 177 -2.82 0.86 -9.73
N PHE A 178 -1.91 1.82 -9.85
CA PHE A 178 -1.08 2.25 -8.73
C PHE A 178 -1.88 3.07 -7.70
N SER A 179 -3.09 3.51 -8.06
CA SER A 179 -3.96 4.33 -7.22
C SER A 179 -4.41 3.63 -5.93
N TYR A 180 -4.88 4.45 -5.00
CA TYR A 180 -5.46 4.07 -3.74
C TYR A 180 -6.95 4.47 -3.72
N ASP A 181 -7.76 3.80 -2.93
CA ASP A 181 -9.19 4.09 -2.79
C ASP A 181 -9.51 4.85 -1.50
N ALA A 182 -8.70 4.66 -0.47
CA ALA A 182 -8.96 5.18 0.86
C ALA A 182 -7.69 5.64 1.58
N VAL A 183 -7.89 6.49 2.58
CA VAL A 183 -6.89 6.83 3.59
C VAL A 183 -7.51 6.63 4.97
N VAL A 184 -6.81 5.89 5.82
CA VAL A 184 -7.17 5.64 7.22
C VAL A 184 -6.17 6.41 8.09
N PHE A 185 -6.68 7.36 8.85
CA PHE A 185 -5.89 8.21 9.73
C PHE A 185 -5.86 7.64 11.14
N ASP A 186 -4.71 7.69 11.82
CA ASP A 186 -4.74 7.81 13.28
C ASP A 186 -5.22 9.21 13.70
N MET A 187 -5.58 9.36 14.97
CA MET A 187 -6.06 10.61 15.53
C MET A 187 -4.99 11.34 16.34
N ASP A 188 -4.50 10.69 17.40
CA ASP A 188 -3.57 11.26 18.35
C ASP A 188 -2.18 11.32 17.70
N GLY A 189 -1.48 12.45 17.77
CA GLY A 189 -0.17 12.64 17.11
C GLY A 189 -0.23 12.89 15.60
N VAL A 190 -1.33 12.50 14.92
CA VAL A 190 -1.56 12.73 13.48
C VAL A 190 -2.54 13.88 13.21
N ILE A 191 -3.74 13.85 13.76
CA ILE A 191 -4.76 14.90 13.58
C ILE A 191 -4.64 15.97 14.66
N PHE A 192 -4.48 15.55 15.91
CA PHE A 192 -4.39 16.43 17.06
C PHE A 192 -3.03 16.30 17.74
N ASP A 193 -2.51 17.41 18.27
CA ASP A 193 -1.31 17.43 19.10
C ASP A 193 -1.62 17.05 20.57
N SER A 194 -2.38 15.96 20.76
CA SER A 194 -2.88 15.51 22.06
C SER A 194 -1.79 14.99 23.00
N GLU A 195 -0.74 14.38 22.46
CA GLU A 195 0.41 13.93 23.24
C GLU A 195 1.20 15.12 23.81
N ARG A 196 1.45 16.15 22.99
CA ARG A 196 2.08 17.40 23.47
C ARG A 196 1.22 18.10 24.52
N ALA A 197 -0.10 18.18 24.30
CA ALA A 197 -1.04 18.73 25.26
C ALA A 197 -1.03 17.97 26.60
N THR A 198 -0.82 16.65 26.57
CA THR A 198 -0.65 15.82 27.77
C THR A 198 0.68 16.13 28.47
N ILE A 199 1.78 16.23 27.72
CA ILE A 199 3.10 16.62 28.25
C ILE A 199 3.03 17.97 28.94
N ASP A 200 2.39 18.98 28.32
CA ASP A 200 2.24 20.32 28.91
C ASP A 200 1.53 20.30 30.27
N CYS A 201 0.52 19.43 30.43
CA CYS A 201 -0.17 19.28 31.71
C CYS A 201 0.73 18.64 32.78
N TRP A 202 1.55 17.67 32.40
CA TRP A 202 2.52 17.06 33.30
C TRP A 202 3.68 18.00 33.66
N LEU A 203 4.14 18.84 32.73
CA LEU A 203 5.15 19.86 33.00
C LEU A 203 4.65 20.90 34.02
N GLU A 204 3.41 21.38 33.87
CA GLU A 204 2.81 22.30 34.86
C GLU A 204 2.62 21.64 36.23
N LEU A 205 2.21 20.37 36.25
CA LEU A 205 2.09 19.61 37.48
C LEU A 205 3.46 19.41 38.15
N ALA A 206 4.50 19.14 37.36
CA ALA A 206 5.85 18.99 37.84
C ALA A 206 6.39 20.29 38.46
N ASP A 207 6.13 21.45 37.85
CA ASP A 207 6.48 22.75 38.44
C ASP A 207 5.75 22.96 39.78
N LYS A 208 4.44 22.67 39.83
CA LYS A 208 3.63 22.80 41.04
C LYS A 208 4.14 21.94 42.22
N TYR A 209 4.61 20.73 41.94
CA TYR A 209 5.06 19.79 42.98
C TYR A 209 6.59 19.66 43.08
N ASN A 210 7.36 20.49 42.36
CA ASN A 210 8.82 20.44 42.27
C ASN A 210 9.36 19.06 41.86
N ILE A 211 8.78 18.46 40.83
CA ILE A 211 9.24 17.19 40.25
C ILE A 211 10.30 17.49 39.19
N GLU A 212 11.56 17.18 39.48
CA GLU A 212 12.67 17.45 38.56
C GLU A 212 12.72 16.44 37.40
N ASN A 213 13.25 16.86 36.24
CA ASN A 213 13.52 16.00 35.07
C ASN A 213 12.31 15.19 34.55
N ILE A 214 11.08 15.69 34.74
CA ILE A 214 9.85 15.00 34.31
C ILE A 214 9.80 14.74 32.81
N GLU A 215 10.37 15.62 32.00
CA GLU A 215 10.33 15.53 30.55
C GLU A 215 11.01 14.25 30.02
N GLU A 216 12.15 13.87 30.58
CA GLU A 216 12.86 12.63 30.22
C GLU A 216 12.01 11.40 30.55
N SER A 217 11.34 11.39 31.70
CA SER A 217 10.43 10.32 32.12
C SER A 217 9.20 10.22 31.21
N LEU A 218 8.61 11.36 30.82
CA LEU A 218 7.47 11.40 29.88
C LEU A 218 7.84 10.89 28.48
N LEU A 219 9.00 11.27 27.97
CA LEU A 219 9.52 10.74 26.70
C LEU A 219 9.72 9.22 26.78
N ALA A 220 10.28 8.71 27.86
CA ALA A 220 10.43 7.26 28.09
C ALA A 220 9.08 6.52 28.19
N CYS A 221 8.02 7.21 28.62
CA CYS A 221 6.66 6.66 28.67
C CYS A 221 5.95 6.61 27.32
N THR A 222 6.42 7.37 26.31
CA THR A 222 5.75 7.50 25.01
C THR A 222 5.65 6.14 24.32
N GLY A 223 4.43 5.74 23.93
CA GLY A 223 4.16 4.45 23.27
C GLY A 223 4.16 3.22 24.18
N THR A 224 4.20 3.41 25.52
CA THR A 224 4.13 2.32 26.51
C THR A 224 2.71 2.09 27.03
N THR A 225 2.49 0.99 27.77
CA THR A 225 1.20 0.73 28.43
C THR A 225 1.08 1.52 29.72
N LYS A 226 -0.14 1.79 30.22
CA LYS A 226 -0.36 2.48 31.51
C LYS A 226 0.39 1.83 32.68
N VAL A 227 0.50 0.50 32.68
CA VAL A 227 1.25 -0.26 33.70
C VAL A 227 2.73 0.09 33.60
N ARG A 228 3.30 0.04 32.39
CA ARG A 228 4.71 0.39 32.17
C ARG A 228 5.00 1.86 32.41
N THR A 229 4.10 2.77 32.05
CA THR A 229 4.20 4.21 32.35
C THR A 229 4.35 4.42 33.86
N LYS A 230 3.52 3.77 34.68
CA LYS A 230 3.61 3.86 36.14
C LYS A 230 4.95 3.33 36.66
N GLU A 231 5.40 2.18 36.16
CA GLU A 231 6.70 1.61 36.53
C GLU A 231 7.85 2.55 36.20
N ILE A 232 7.87 3.15 35.00
CA ILE A 232 8.90 4.12 34.59
C ILE A 232 8.95 5.31 35.55
N MET A 233 7.79 5.84 35.93
CA MET A 233 7.71 6.97 36.85
C MET A 233 8.19 6.59 38.27
N GLN A 234 7.89 5.37 38.73
CA GLN A 234 8.39 4.87 40.01
C GLN A 234 9.89 4.54 39.97
N GLU A 235 10.41 4.05 38.84
CA GLU A 235 11.85 3.83 38.61
C GLU A 235 12.62 5.17 38.68
N ALA A 236 12.04 6.24 38.12
CA ALA A 236 12.65 7.58 38.11
C ALA A 236 12.56 8.32 39.45
N TYR A 237 11.43 8.22 40.15
CA TYR A 237 11.12 9.06 41.32
C TYR A 237 10.97 8.32 42.65
N GLY A 238 11.09 6.99 42.64
CA GLY A 238 10.96 6.11 43.80
C GLY A 238 9.63 5.36 43.86
N GLU A 239 9.60 4.21 44.55
CA GLU A 239 8.44 3.33 44.64
C GLU A 239 7.18 4.02 45.21
N ASP A 240 7.39 4.98 46.13
CA ASP A 240 6.33 5.77 46.78
C ASP A 240 5.82 6.95 45.92
N PHE A 241 6.33 7.13 44.70
CA PHE A 241 5.88 8.21 43.82
C PHE A 241 4.37 8.11 43.57
N PRO A 242 3.58 9.16 43.87
CA PRO A 242 2.12 9.09 43.86
C PRO A 242 1.55 9.26 42.43
N TYR A 243 1.99 8.40 41.51
CA TYR A 243 1.65 8.44 40.09
C TYR A 243 0.15 8.55 39.83
N ASP A 244 -0.67 7.71 40.48
CA ASP A 244 -2.11 7.68 40.23
C ASP A 244 -2.81 8.99 40.62
N MET A 245 -2.31 9.66 41.65
CA MET A 245 -2.80 10.97 42.09
C MET A 245 -2.45 12.04 41.05
N TYR A 246 -1.19 12.10 40.63
CA TYR A 246 -0.73 13.07 39.64
C TYR A 246 -1.34 12.83 38.26
N ALA A 247 -1.48 11.58 37.82
CA ALA A 247 -2.13 11.24 36.57
C ALA A 247 -3.61 11.68 36.55
N LYS A 248 -4.30 11.55 37.69
CA LYS A 248 -5.68 12.05 37.83
C LYS A 248 -5.76 13.58 37.76
N GLU A 249 -4.83 14.27 38.39
CA GLU A 249 -4.77 15.74 38.37
C GLU A 249 -4.38 16.28 36.98
N ALA A 250 -3.36 15.70 36.35
CA ALA A 250 -2.96 16.02 34.97
C ALA A 250 -4.12 15.79 33.98
N SER A 251 -4.87 14.70 34.14
CA SER A 251 -6.07 14.43 33.31
C SER A 251 -7.18 15.47 33.53
N ALA A 252 -7.42 15.92 34.77
CA ALA A 252 -8.39 16.98 35.04
C ALA A 252 -7.97 18.31 34.40
N MET A 253 -6.68 18.66 34.50
CA MET A 253 -6.10 19.84 33.86
C MET A 253 -6.22 19.77 32.33
N TYR A 254 -5.96 18.61 31.75
CA TYR A 254 -6.10 18.38 30.31
C TYR A 254 -7.53 18.68 29.85
N HIS A 255 -8.54 18.12 30.53
CA HIS A 255 -9.94 18.36 30.20
C HIS A 255 -10.33 19.83 30.35
N GLU A 256 -9.88 20.50 31.42
CA GLU A 256 -10.15 21.92 31.63
C GLU A 256 -9.60 22.79 30.49
N LYS A 257 -8.38 22.50 30.02
CA LYS A 257 -7.67 23.28 29.00
C LYS A 257 -8.14 22.97 27.58
N TYR A 258 -8.31 21.69 27.24
CA TYR A 258 -8.37 21.25 25.84
C TYR A 258 -9.73 20.75 25.38
N ASP A 259 -10.67 20.46 26.30
CA ASP A 259 -12.05 20.14 25.91
C ASP A 259 -12.75 21.36 25.28
N GLY A 260 -13.83 21.13 24.52
CA GLY A 260 -14.61 22.18 23.88
C GLY A 260 -13.94 22.78 22.65
N GLY A 261 -13.12 22.00 21.94
CA GLY A 261 -12.46 22.41 20.69
C GLY A 261 -11.19 23.23 20.85
N ARG A 262 -10.58 23.22 22.04
CA ARG A 262 -9.32 23.92 22.32
C ARG A 262 -8.08 23.06 22.09
N LEU A 263 -8.26 21.75 21.90
CA LEU A 263 -7.20 20.83 21.52
C LEU A 263 -6.57 21.26 20.18
N PRO A 264 -5.25 21.53 20.14
CA PRO A 264 -4.60 21.94 18.90
C PRO A 264 -4.67 20.86 17.82
N MET A 265 -5.04 21.28 16.62
CA MET A 265 -5.05 20.44 15.42
C MET A 265 -3.73 20.65 14.66
N LYS A 266 -3.17 19.56 14.14
CA LYS A 266 -1.94 19.63 13.34
C LYS A 266 -2.13 20.42 12.05
N GLN A 267 -1.05 21.08 11.64
CA GLN A 267 -0.99 21.78 10.37
C GLN A 267 -1.15 20.80 9.19
N GLY A 268 -1.98 21.15 8.21
CA GLY A 268 -2.21 20.34 7.00
C GLY A 268 -3.36 19.34 7.10
N VAL A 269 -3.98 19.15 8.27
CA VAL A 269 -5.11 18.21 8.43
C VAL A 269 -6.28 18.58 7.52
N VAL A 270 -6.74 19.83 7.56
CA VAL A 270 -7.92 20.26 6.81
C VAL A 270 -7.63 20.26 5.31
N GLU A 271 -6.43 20.69 4.93
CA GLU A 271 -5.94 20.68 3.56
C GLU A 271 -5.93 19.26 2.99
N LEU A 272 -5.37 18.30 3.73
CA LEU A 272 -5.30 16.91 3.31
C LEU A 272 -6.69 16.25 3.26
N LEU A 273 -7.54 16.47 4.26
CA LEU A 273 -8.91 15.95 4.26
C LEU A 273 -9.74 16.51 3.09
N THR A 274 -9.59 17.80 2.79
CA THR A 274 -10.25 18.46 1.66
C THR A 274 -9.75 17.90 0.33
N TYR A 275 -8.43 17.79 0.16
CA TYR A 275 -7.82 17.16 -1.01
C TYR A 275 -8.38 15.75 -1.27
N LEU A 276 -8.49 14.93 -0.22
CA LEU A 276 -9.01 13.56 -0.34
C LEU A 276 -10.49 13.53 -0.77
N LYS A 277 -11.32 14.43 -0.24
CA LYS A 277 -12.72 14.55 -0.68
C LYS A 277 -12.82 15.02 -2.13
N ASP A 278 -12.03 16.00 -2.55
CA ASP A 278 -12.00 16.49 -3.92
C ASP A 278 -11.57 15.41 -4.92
N LYS A 279 -10.68 14.50 -4.51
CA LYS A 279 -10.26 13.32 -5.30
C LYS A 279 -11.23 12.14 -5.21
N GLY A 280 -12.36 12.28 -4.51
CA GLY A 280 -13.35 11.23 -4.33
C GLY A 280 -12.84 10.02 -3.55
N LYS A 281 -11.85 10.20 -2.68
CA LYS A 281 -11.28 9.14 -1.84
C LYS A 281 -12.10 8.95 -0.58
N LYS A 282 -12.17 7.70 -0.11
CA LYS A 282 -12.79 7.37 1.17
C LYS A 282 -11.84 7.71 2.31
N ILE A 283 -12.40 8.19 3.42
CA ILE A 283 -11.64 8.65 4.58
C ILE A 283 -12.16 7.92 5.81
N ALA A 284 -11.26 7.24 6.52
CA ALA A 284 -11.58 6.68 7.82
C ALA A 284 -10.64 7.16 8.92
N LEU A 285 -11.12 7.08 10.16
CA LEU A 285 -10.31 7.26 11.36
C LEU A 285 -10.17 5.93 12.11
N ALA A 286 -8.98 5.65 12.63
CA ALA A 286 -8.65 4.47 13.42
C ALA A 286 -7.85 4.86 14.67
N SER A 287 -8.52 5.15 15.78
CA SER A 287 -7.90 5.58 17.04
C SER A 287 -8.07 4.56 18.17
N SER A 288 -7.04 4.36 18.98
CA SER A 288 -7.11 3.56 20.21
C SER A 288 -7.94 4.23 21.32
N THR A 289 -8.30 5.51 21.13
CA THR A 289 -9.12 6.29 22.06
C THR A 289 -10.58 5.84 22.01
N ARG A 290 -11.30 5.99 23.13
CA ARG A 290 -12.72 5.60 23.25
C ARG A 290 -13.61 6.46 22.37
N LYS A 291 -14.68 5.86 21.84
CA LYS A 291 -15.61 6.51 20.90
C LYS A 291 -16.17 7.84 21.38
N GLU A 292 -16.54 7.96 22.65
CA GLU A 292 -17.11 9.19 23.19
C GLU A 292 -16.16 10.39 23.02
N THR A 293 -14.89 10.21 23.40
CA THR A 293 -13.84 11.23 23.32
C THR A 293 -13.54 11.60 21.85
N VAL A 294 -13.31 10.59 21.01
CA VAL A 294 -13.05 10.77 19.56
C VAL A 294 -14.17 11.60 18.92
N MET A 295 -15.42 11.20 19.14
CA MET A 295 -16.56 11.86 18.52
C MET A 295 -16.78 13.29 19.05
N SER A 296 -16.40 13.59 20.29
CA SER A 296 -16.43 14.96 20.82
C SER A 296 -15.37 15.82 20.12
N GLN A 297 -14.11 15.36 20.11
CA GLN A 297 -12.99 16.10 19.53
C GLN A 297 -13.20 16.41 18.05
N LEU A 298 -13.63 15.43 17.25
CA LEU A 298 -13.92 15.64 15.82
C LEU A 298 -15.08 16.62 15.58
N ARG A 299 -16.10 16.63 16.46
CA ARG A 299 -17.23 17.56 16.36
C ARG A 299 -16.82 18.98 16.70
N ASP A 300 -16.08 19.15 17.79
CA ASP A 300 -15.63 20.45 18.25
C ASP A 300 -14.67 21.09 17.23
N ALA A 301 -13.79 20.28 16.63
CA ALA A 301 -12.91 20.68 15.53
C ALA A 301 -13.63 20.82 14.18
N LYS A 302 -14.91 20.45 14.08
CA LYS A 302 -15.75 20.50 12.86
C LYS A 302 -15.22 19.68 11.67
N ILE A 303 -14.42 18.66 11.95
CA ILE A 303 -13.86 17.76 10.92
C ILE A 303 -14.56 16.41 10.84
N LEU A 304 -15.47 16.09 11.76
CA LEU A 304 -16.26 14.85 11.71
C LEU A 304 -16.90 14.57 10.32
N PRO A 305 -17.48 15.55 9.61
CA PRO A 305 -18.11 15.30 8.30
C PRO A 305 -17.16 14.84 7.19
N PHE A 306 -15.83 14.96 7.37
CA PHE A 306 -14.88 14.42 6.41
C PHE A 306 -14.76 12.90 6.50
N PHE A 307 -15.05 12.29 7.65
CA PHE A 307 -14.85 10.85 7.84
C PHE A 307 -16.08 10.05 7.41
N ASP A 308 -15.88 9.12 6.49
CA ASP A 308 -16.90 8.16 6.06
C ASP A 308 -17.09 7.06 7.11
N VAL A 309 -16.00 6.70 7.81
CA VAL A 309 -15.98 5.69 8.88
C VAL A 309 -15.09 6.16 10.04
N VAL A 310 -15.51 5.87 11.27
CA VAL A 310 -14.71 6.13 12.49
C VAL A 310 -14.69 4.86 13.34
N ILE A 311 -13.50 4.28 13.53
CA ILE A 311 -13.26 3.13 14.39
C ILE A 311 -12.47 3.57 15.61
N CYS A 312 -12.95 3.17 16.78
CA CYS A 312 -12.39 3.55 18.08
C CYS A 312 -11.91 2.31 18.85
N GLY A 313 -11.07 2.52 19.87
CA GLY A 313 -10.42 1.42 20.60
C GLY A 313 -11.42 0.48 21.31
N ASP A 314 -12.57 1.01 21.73
CA ASP A 314 -13.66 0.24 22.33
C ASP A 314 -14.55 -0.51 21.30
N MET A 315 -14.16 -0.48 20.02
CA MET A 315 -14.85 -1.18 18.93
C MET A 315 -14.08 -2.38 18.40
N VAL A 316 -12.90 -2.70 18.95
CA VAL A 316 -12.03 -3.80 18.52
C VAL A 316 -11.56 -4.63 19.69
N GLU A 317 -11.23 -5.90 19.44
CA GLU A 317 -10.79 -6.83 20.48
C GLU A 317 -9.34 -6.55 20.91
N ARG A 318 -8.45 -6.28 19.94
CA ARG A 318 -7.03 -6.02 20.20
C ARG A 318 -6.63 -4.64 19.71
N SER A 319 -6.02 -3.86 20.60
CA SER A 319 -5.47 -2.54 20.27
C SER A 319 -4.16 -2.64 19.49
N LYS A 320 -3.72 -1.52 18.90
CA LYS A 320 -2.39 -1.39 18.27
C LYS A 320 -1.31 -1.92 19.24
N PRO A 321 -0.35 -2.76 18.80
CA PRO A 321 0.07 -2.98 17.42
C PRO A 321 -0.70 -4.06 16.64
N ALA A 322 -1.79 -4.62 17.18
CA ALA A 322 -2.64 -5.51 16.40
C ALA A 322 -3.34 -4.74 15.26
N PRO A 323 -3.53 -5.35 14.08
CA PRO A 323 -4.06 -4.67 12.89
C PRO A 323 -5.59 -4.46 12.93
N ASP A 324 -6.27 -5.00 13.94
CA ASP A 324 -7.72 -5.12 14.04
C ASP A 324 -8.45 -3.80 13.74
N ILE A 325 -7.92 -2.67 14.22
CA ILE A 325 -8.54 -1.34 14.02
C ILE A 325 -8.48 -0.85 12.56
N PHE A 326 -7.36 -1.09 11.88
CA PHE A 326 -7.19 -0.72 10.47
C PHE A 326 -7.97 -1.67 9.55
N LEU A 327 -7.95 -2.97 9.85
CA LEU A 327 -8.72 -3.97 9.11
C LEU A 327 -10.22 -3.68 9.19
N LYS A 328 -10.73 -3.37 10.39
CA LYS A 328 -12.13 -3.00 10.57
C LYS A 328 -12.49 -1.70 9.84
N ALA A 329 -11.60 -0.70 9.84
CA ALA A 329 -11.81 0.52 9.07
C ALA A 329 -11.92 0.23 7.55
N CYS A 330 -11.04 -0.61 7.02
CA CYS A 330 -11.08 -1.02 5.61
C CYS A 330 -12.35 -1.82 5.28
N GLU A 331 -12.76 -2.74 6.16
CA GLU A 331 -13.98 -3.54 6.02
C GLU A 331 -15.24 -2.65 5.92
N GLU A 332 -15.42 -1.73 6.88
CA GLU A 332 -16.56 -0.80 6.92
C GLU A 332 -16.55 0.19 5.74
N LEU A 333 -15.36 0.56 5.24
CA LEU A 333 -15.23 1.32 4.01
C LEU A 333 -15.54 0.49 2.76
N GLY A 334 -15.54 -0.84 2.82
CA GLY A 334 -15.63 -1.73 1.67
C GLY A 334 -14.42 -1.59 0.73
N VAL A 335 -13.23 -1.38 1.29
CA VAL A 335 -11.96 -1.22 0.57
C VAL A 335 -11.00 -2.32 1.01
N LYS A 336 -10.20 -2.83 0.07
CA LYS A 336 -9.16 -3.81 0.41
C LYS A 336 -7.97 -3.10 1.08
N PRO A 337 -7.35 -3.67 2.13
CA PRO A 337 -6.24 -3.03 2.83
C PRO A 337 -5.09 -2.57 1.91
N GLU A 338 -4.73 -3.37 0.91
CA GLU A 338 -3.66 -3.04 -0.03
C GLU A 338 -3.95 -1.82 -0.93
N ARG A 339 -5.22 -1.38 -0.97
CA ARG A 339 -5.68 -0.17 -1.69
C ARG A 339 -5.92 1.01 -0.75
N ALA A 340 -5.58 0.90 0.53
CA ALA A 340 -5.69 1.96 1.51
C ALA A 340 -4.32 2.42 2.01
N PHE A 341 -4.15 3.72 2.19
CA PHE A 341 -3.04 4.25 2.97
C PHE A 341 -3.42 4.31 4.46
N GLY A 342 -2.49 3.95 5.35
CA GLY A 342 -2.58 4.23 6.78
C GLY A 342 -1.61 5.35 7.15
N ILE A 343 -2.09 6.43 7.77
CA ILE A 343 -1.24 7.55 8.23
C ILE A 343 -1.12 7.50 9.74
N GLU A 344 0.12 7.45 10.24
CA GLU A 344 0.45 7.18 11.63
C GLU A 344 1.71 7.92 12.08
N ASP A 345 1.82 8.23 13.36
CA ASP A 345 3.02 8.82 13.97
C ASP A 345 3.73 7.82 14.91
N SER A 346 2.98 6.87 15.48
CA SER A 346 3.44 6.02 16.58
C SER A 346 4.00 4.68 16.11
N TYR A 347 4.98 4.12 16.83
CA TYR A 347 5.57 2.84 16.43
C TYR A 347 4.57 1.68 16.43
N ASN A 348 3.68 1.64 17.43
CA ASN A 348 2.65 0.60 17.49
C ASN A 348 1.62 0.77 16.37
N GLY A 349 1.30 2.00 16.01
CA GLY A 349 0.44 2.33 14.90
C GLY A 349 1.01 1.92 13.54
N ILE A 350 2.27 2.24 13.27
CA ILE A 350 2.97 1.79 12.05
C ILE A 350 2.97 0.28 11.95
N ARG A 351 3.27 -0.45 13.05
CA ARG A 351 3.21 -1.92 13.07
C ARG A 351 1.80 -2.44 12.79
N ALA A 352 0.77 -1.82 13.36
CA ALA A 352 -0.62 -2.20 13.16
C ALA A 352 -1.09 -1.99 11.71
N SER A 353 -0.84 -0.80 11.17
CA SER A 353 -1.18 -0.45 9.77
C SER A 353 -0.49 -1.40 8.78
N GLN A 354 0.83 -1.58 8.92
CA GLN A 354 1.60 -2.43 8.02
C GLN A 354 1.20 -3.91 8.13
N SER A 355 1.00 -4.44 9.35
CA SER A 355 0.55 -5.82 9.56
C SER A 355 -0.88 -6.05 9.04
N GLY A 356 -1.67 -4.99 8.91
CA GLY A 356 -3.00 -5.02 8.29
C GLY A 356 -2.97 -5.05 6.76
N GLY A 357 -1.79 -4.93 6.13
CA GLY A 357 -1.62 -4.89 4.68
C GLY A 357 -1.84 -3.51 4.06
N LEU A 358 -1.94 -2.45 4.87
CA LEU A 358 -2.09 -1.09 4.38
C LEU A 358 -0.74 -0.54 3.92
N ARG A 359 -0.81 0.33 2.91
CA ARG A 359 0.30 1.17 2.49
C ARG A 359 0.58 2.21 3.57
N THR A 360 1.63 2.04 4.35
CA THR A 360 1.79 2.79 5.61
C THR A 360 2.66 4.03 5.41
N ILE A 361 2.15 5.21 5.77
CA ILE A 361 2.87 6.49 5.75
C ILE A 361 3.11 6.91 7.19
N MET A 362 4.38 7.09 7.57
CA MET A 362 4.72 7.66 8.87
C MET A 362 4.85 9.17 8.78
N VAL A 363 4.19 9.90 9.68
CA VAL A 363 4.40 11.33 9.92
C VAL A 363 4.79 11.50 11.39
N PRO A 364 6.10 11.49 11.72
CA PRO A 364 6.56 11.49 13.11
C PRO A 364 6.06 12.71 13.90
N ASP A 365 5.66 12.49 15.17
CA ASP A 365 5.36 13.57 16.11
C ASP A 365 6.41 13.68 17.23
N LEU A 366 6.28 12.90 18.30
CA LEU A 366 7.20 12.94 19.44
C LEU A 366 8.45 12.09 19.22
N LEU A 367 8.28 10.89 18.66
CA LEU A 367 9.38 9.97 18.40
C LEU A 367 9.79 10.02 16.93
N PRO A 368 11.07 10.24 16.61
CA PRO A 368 11.54 10.19 15.23
C PRO A 368 11.43 8.77 14.69
N ALA A 369 11.32 8.62 13.37
CA ALA A 369 11.42 7.30 12.76
C ALA A 369 12.76 6.63 13.11
N ASN A 370 12.71 5.41 13.65
CA ASN A 370 13.88 4.54 13.78
C ASN A 370 14.04 3.66 12.51
N GLU A 371 15.03 2.78 12.51
CA GLU A 371 15.28 1.86 11.39
C GLU A 371 14.07 0.97 11.09
N GLU A 372 13.49 0.35 12.11
CA GLU A 372 12.30 -0.49 11.97
C GLU A 372 11.12 0.27 11.33
N MET A 373 10.87 1.52 11.76
CA MET A 373 9.76 2.31 11.21
C MET A 373 10.00 2.70 9.76
N ARG A 374 11.26 2.98 9.38
CA ARG A 374 11.62 3.24 7.97
C ARG A 374 11.42 2.01 7.09
N GLU A 375 11.70 0.81 7.59
CA GLU A 375 11.50 -0.43 6.84
C GLU A 375 10.02 -0.82 6.71
N ARG A 376 9.22 -0.52 7.74
CA ARG A 376 7.79 -0.86 7.77
C ARG A 376 6.90 0.16 7.05
N SER A 377 7.38 1.39 6.90
CA SER A 377 6.63 2.44 6.20
C SER A 377 6.96 2.41 4.72
N GLU A 378 5.96 2.63 3.88
CA GLU A 378 6.17 2.91 2.46
C GLU A 378 6.98 4.20 2.29
N VAL A 379 6.70 5.20 3.13
CA VAL A 379 7.46 6.45 3.18
C VAL A 379 7.35 7.07 4.57
N VAL A 380 8.41 7.80 4.97
CA VAL A 380 8.40 8.66 6.15
C VAL A 380 8.42 10.10 5.68
N LEU A 381 7.41 10.88 6.07
CA LEU A 381 7.22 12.27 5.66
C LEU A 381 7.24 13.19 6.89
N THR A 382 7.57 14.47 6.69
CA THR A 382 7.79 15.40 7.81
C THR A 382 6.50 16.12 8.20
N THR A 383 5.60 16.36 7.26
CA THR A 383 4.34 17.05 7.49
C THR A 383 3.18 16.39 6.75
N LEU A 384 1.94 16.69 7.16
CA LEU A 384 0.75 16.26 6.42
C LEU A 384 0.63 16.92 5.04
N LEU A 385 1.27 18.06 4.82
CA LEU A 385 1.34 18.69 3.49
C LEU A 385 2.23 17.87 2.53
N ASP A 386 3.31 17.28 3.04
CA ASP A 386 4.15 16.38 2.25
C ASP A 386 3.40 15.10 1.86
N VAL A 387 2.43 14.68 2.68
CA VAL A 387 1.52 13.57 2.33
C VAL A 387 0.70 13.92 1.10
N ILE A 388 0.18 15.16 1.00
CA ILE A 388 -0.56 15.61 -0.20
C ILE A 388 0.35 15.48 -1.43
N ASN A 389 1.56 16.02 -1.38
CA ASN A 389 2.52 15.96 -2.48
C ASN A 389 2.83 14.50 -2.89
N TYR A 390 2.98 13.62 -1.90
CA TYR A 390 3.22 12.19 -2.14
C TYR A 390 2.04 11.49 -2.80
N LEU A 391 0.82 11.84 -2.41
CA LEU A 391 -0.41 11.26 -2.97
C LEU A 391 -0.78 11.83 -4.35
N GLU A 392 -0.23 12.99 -4.72
CA GLU A 392 -0.41 13.61 -6.04
C GLU A 392 0.51 13.00 -7.11
N ALA A 393 1.73 12.59 -6.72
CA ALA A 393 2.67 11.88 -7.59
C ALA A 393 2.14 10.48 -7.98
#